data_AF-C3MR79-F1
#
_entry.id   AF-C3MR79-F1
#
_cell.length_a   1.000
_cell.length_b   1.000
_cell.length_c   1.000
_cell.angle_alpha   90.00
_cell.angle_beta   90.00
_cell.angle_gamma   90.00
#
_symmetry.space_group_name_H-M   'P 1'
#
loop_
_entity.id
_entity.type
_entity.pdbx_description
1 polymer ?
#
loop_
_entity_poly.entity_id
_entity_poly.type
_entity_poly.pdbx_seq_one_letter_code
_entity_poly.pdbx_strand_id
1 'polypeptide(L)'
;MSEIKFYLVKGSALFGESHYPEKRKFVKIVRALNEKQAIEYIYSYFGSKNKIKRYNIKIEQISEIKEEEIPDRRIRELAKIDKIIM
;
A
#
# COMPACT_ATOMS: atom_id res chain seq x y z
N MET A 1 14.77 18.14 -1.96
CA MET A 1 13.98 17.23 -2.81
C MET A 1 13.37 16.17 -1.90
N SER A 2 12.10 15.81 -2.10
CA SER A 2 11.47 14.73 -1.32
C SER A 2 11.91 13.38 -1.88
N GLU A 3 12.56 12.57 -1.07
CA GLU A 3 13.00 11.22 -1.45
C GLU A 3 11.82 10.25 -1.41
N ILE A 4 11.75 9.33 -2.39
CA ILE A 4 10.74 8.28 -2.41
C ILE A 4 11.16 7.19 -1.42
N LYS A 5 10.29 6.92 -0.46
CA LYS A 5 10.49 5.93 0.60
C LYS A 5 9.53 4.76 0.44
N PHE A 6 9.84 3.66 1.12
CA PHE A 6 8.95 2.50 1.20
C PHE A 6 8.22 2.49 2.53
N TYR A 7 6.90 2.32 2.47
CA TYR A 7 6.03 2.23 3.63
C TYR A 7 5.36 0.86 3.66
N LEU A 8 5.54 0.13 4.76
CA LEU A 8 4.79 -1.08 5.05
C LEU A 8 3.48 -0.69 5.74
N VAL A 9 2.38 -0.84 5.03
CA VAL A 9 1.05 -0.57 5.58
C VAL A 9 0.36 -1.89 5.93
N LYS A 10 0.01 -2.04 7.20
CA LYS A 10 -0.77 -3.15 7.73
C LYS A 10 -2.14 -2.65 8.15
N GLY A 11 -3.16 -3.44 7.85
CA GLY A 11 -4.51 -3.09 8.25
C GLY A 11 -5.50 -4.19 7.94
N SER A 12 -6.78 -3.81 7.99
CA SER A 12 -7.89 -4.67 7.62
C SER A 12 -8.88 -3.90 6.76
N ALA A 13 -9.53 -4.60 5.83
CA ALA A 13 -10.58 -4.05 4.99
C ALA A 13 -11.79 -4.98 4.98
N LEU A 14 -12.99 -4.39 4.97
CA LEU A 14 -14.25 -5.11 4.86
C LEU A 14 -14.61 -5.30 3.39
N PHE A 15 -14.65 -6.55 2.95
CA PHE A 15 -15.07 -6.96 1.61
C PHE A 15 -16.53 -7.37 1.62
N GLY A 16 -17.22 -7.23 0.49
CA GLY A 16 -18.56 -7.80 0.31
C GLY A 16 -19.65 -7.16 1.17
N GLU A 17 -19.55 -5.86 1.48
CA GLU A 17 -20.43 -5.09 2.40
C GLU A 17 -21.93 -5.45 2.28
N SER A 18 -22.44 -5.65 1.06
CA SER A 18 -23.88 -5.88 0.83
C SER A 18 -24.35 -7.33 0.89
N HIS A 19 -23.48 -8.32 0.64
CA HIS A 19 -23.93 -9.71 0.45
C HIS A 19 -23.31 -10.68 1.45
N TYR A 20 -22.01 -10.53 1.74
CA TYR A 20 -21.28 -11.35 2.71
C TYR A 20 -20.10 -10.53 3.26
N PRO A 21 -20.31 -9.73 4.33
CA PRO A 21 -19.28 -8.85 4.86
C PRO A 21 -18.16 -9.68 5.50
N GLU A 22 -16.98 -9.64 4.91
CA GLU A 22 -15.81 -10.35 5.40
C GLU A 22 -14.65 -9.39 5.66
N LYS A 23 -14.19 -9.33 6.90
CA LYS A 23 -13.07 -8.49 7.29
C LYS A 23 -11.76 -9.26 7.07
N ARG A 24 -10.96 -8.82 6.11
CA ARG A 24 -9.67 -9.43 5.77
C ARG A 24 -8.52 -8.52 6.15
N LYS A 25 -7.46 -9.10 6.73
CA LYS A 25 -6.20 -8.39 6.98
C LYS A 25 -5.44 -8.22 5.67
N PHE A 26 -4.73 -7.12 5.54
CA PHE A 26 -3.83 -6.87 4.42
C PHE A 26 -2.49 -6.33 4.91
N VAL A 27 -1.45 -6.64 4.15
CA VAL A 27 -0.13 -6.03 4.27
C VAL A 27 0.26 -5.60 2.87
N LYS A 28 0.63 -4.32 2.71
CA LYS A 28 1.01 -3.78 1.41
C LYS A 28 2.17 -2.82 1.57
N ILE A 29 3.19 -3.02 0.75
CA ILE A 29 4.32 -2.09 0.62
C ILE A 29 3.94 -1.04 -0.42
N VAL A 30 4.11 0.23 -0.06
CA VAL A 30 3.75 1.38 -0.88
C VAL A 30 4.97 2.29 -1.00
N ARG A 31 5.27 2.74 -2.22
CA ARG A 31 6.24 3.81 -2.46
C ARG A 31 5.54 5.15 -2.36
N ALA A 32 6.03 6.03 -1.50
CA ALA A 32 5.45 7.36 -1.33
C ALA A 32 6.51 8.35 -0.81
N LEU A 33 6.22 9.64 -0.93
CA LEU A 33 7.09 10.69 -0.37
C LEU A 33 6.90 10.88 1.14
N ASN A 34 5.76 10.45 1.67
CA ASN A 34 5.41 10.53 3.08
C ASN A 34 4.28 9.55 3.42
N GLU A 35 4.06 9.33 4.71
CA GLU A 35 3.02 8.43 5.23
C GLU A 35 1.60 8.81 4.76
N LYS A 36 1.29 10.11 4.69
CA LYS A 36 -0.03 10.59 4.25
C LYS A 36 -0.34 10.17 2.82
N GLN A 37 0.63 10.27 1.91
CA GLN A 37 0.48 9.79 0.54
C GLN A 37 0.37 8.27 0.47
N ALA A 38 1.12 7.53 1.28
CA ALA A 38 0.99 6.08 1.35
C ALA A 38 -0.42 5.65 1.78
N ILE A 39 -0.99 6.32 2.79
CA ILE A 39 -2.37 6.11 3.26
C ILE A 39 -3.39 6.40 2.16
N GLU A 40 -3.26 7.55 1.48
CA GLU A 40 -4.20 7.94 0.42
C GLU A 40 -4.15 6.96 -0.77
N TYR A 41 -2.96 6.45 -1.08
CA TYR A 41 -2.79 5.40 -2.09
C TYR A 41 -3.51 4.11 -1.69
N ILE A 42 -3.43 3.69 -0.42
CA ILE A 42 -4.16 2.52 0.08
C ILE A 42 -5.67 2.69 -0.11
N TYR A 43 -6.23 3.84 0.28
CA TYR A 43 -7.65 4.12 0.08
C TYR A 43 -8.05 4.08 -1.39
N SER A 44 -7.26 4.71 -2.26
CA SER A 44 -7.53 4.74 -3.71
C SER A 44 -7.43 3.35 -4.34
N TYR A 45 -6.42 2.55 -3.94
CA TYR A 45 -6.20 1.20 -4.45
C TYR A 45 -7.37 0.26 -4.11
N PHE A 46 -7.81 0.22 -2.85
CA PHE A 46 -8.94 -0.63 -2.45
C PHE A 46 -10.29 -0.12 -3.00
N GLY A 47 -10.46 1.21 -3.07
CA GLY A 47 -11.64 1.82 -3.69
C GLY A 47 -11.76 1.45 -5.17
N SER A 48 -10.67 1.57 -5.93
CA SER A 48 -10.66 1.26 -7.36
C SER A 48 -10.77 -0.25 -7.64
N LYS A 49 -9.91 -1.06 -7.02
CA LYS A 49 -9.79 -2.49 -7.35
C LYS A 49 -10.92 -3.33 -6.78
N ASN A 50 -11.41 -2.99 -5.60
CA ASN A 50 -12.32 -3.82 -4.83
C ASN A 50 -13.64 -3.12 -4.48
N LYS A 51 -13.83 -1.86 -4.90
CA LYS A 51 -15.01 -1.05 -4.58
C LYS A 51 -15.25 -0.92 -3.07
N ILE A 52 -14.17 -0.95 -2.28
CA ILE A 52 -14.25 -0.82 -0.82
C ILE A 52 -14.26 0.67 -0.47
N LYS A 53 -15.24 1.09 0.34
CA LYS A 53 -15.35 2.46 0.85
C LYS A 53 -14.29 2.75 1.92
N ARG A 54 -13.87 4.02 2.03
CA ARG A 54 -12.78 4.42 2.95
C ARG A 54 -13.04 4.04 4.41
N TYR A 55 -14.27 4.21 4.90
CA TYR A 55 -14.64 3.86 6.27
C TYR A 55 -14.59 2.36 6.57
N ASN A 56 -14.59 1.52 5.53
CA ASN A 56 -14.45 0.06 5.63
C ASN A 56 -12.99 -0.39 5.64
N ILE A 57 -12.03 0.54 5.61
CA ILE A 57 -10.59 0.26 5.65
C ILE A 57 -10.05 0.82 6.96
N LYS A 58 -9.52 -0.08 7.80
CA LYS A 58 -8.83 0.26 9.04
C LYS A 58 -7.34 0.04 8.86
N ILE A 59 -6.57 1.12 8.87
CA ILE A 59 -5.11 1.06 8.93
C ILE A 59 -4.71 0.85 10.39
N GLU A 60 -3.91 -0.19 10.65
CA GLU A 60 -3.50 -0.59 12.00
C GLU A 60 -2.07 -0.13 12.29
N GLN A 61 -1.19 -0.21 11.29
CA GLN A 61 0.20 0.21 11.41
C GLN A 61 0.70 0.73 10.06
N ILE A 62 1.43 1.84 10.09
CA ILE A 62 2.27 2.30 9.00
C ILE A 62 3.69 2.44 9.52
N SER A 63 4.66 2.00 8.75
CA SER A 63 6.07 2.10 9.12
C SER A 63 6.91 2.28 7.86
N GLU A 64 7.86 3.21 7.92
CA GLU A 64 8.90 3.34 6.91
C GLU A 64 9.84 2.13 7.02
N ILE A 65 10.14 1.50 5.89
CA ILE A 65 11.06 0.36 5.79
C ILE A 65 12.15 0.67 4.76
N LYS A 66 13.33 0.07 4.94
CA LYS A 66 14.41 0.18 3.96
C LYS A 66 14.17 -0.75 2.78
N GLU A 67 14.82 -0.44 1.65
CA GLU A 67 14.72 -1.28 0.46
C GLU A 67 15.21 -2.71 0.72
N GLU A 68 16.26 -2.86 1.54
CA GLU A 68 16.81 -4.17 1.90
C GLU A 68 15.79 -5.07 2.62
N GLU A 69 14.88 -4.48 3.40
CA GLU A 69 13.90 -5.18 4.23
C GLU A 69 12.67 -5.66 3.45
N ILE A 70 12.54 -5.26 2.18
CA ILE A 70 11.42 -5.68 1.34
C ILE A 70 11.55 -7.18 1.04
N PRO A 71 10.56 -8.01 1.45
CA PRO A 71 10.66 -9.46 1.30
C PRO A 71 10.59 -9.90 -0.16
N ASP A 72 9.80 -9.22 -0.99
CA ASP A 72 9.64 -9.56 -2.39
C ASP A 72 10.80 -9.02 -3.24
N ARG A 73 11.59 -9.93 -3.81
CA ARG A 73 12.72 -9.60 -4.68
C ARG A 73 12.30 -8.76 -5.89
N ARG A 74 11.13 -9.00 -6.49
CA ARG A 74 10.68 -8.24 -7.67
C ARG A 74 10.40 -6.79 -7.34
N ILE A 75 9.86 -6.53 -6.14
CA ILE A 75 9.60 -5.16 -5.67
C ILE A 75 10.94 -4.42 -5.46
N ARG A 76 11.95 -5.10 -4.91
CA ARG A 76 13.32 -4.55 -4.80
C ARG A 76 13.93 -4.28 -6.17
N GLU A 77 13.83 -5.21 -7.11
CA GLU A 77 14.36 -5.00 -8.46
C GLU A 77 13.67 -3.81 -9.15
N LEU A 78 12.34 -3.68 -9.02
CA LEU A 78 11.59 -2.55 -9.57
C LEU A 78 11.93 -1.20 -8.93
N ALA A 79 12.43 -1.20 -7.69
CA ALA A 79 12.92 0.00 -7.02
C ALA A 79 14.19 0.55 -7.66
N LYS A 80 15.06 -0.34 -8.15
CA LYS A 80 16.37 -0.01 -8.73
C LYS A 80 16.34 0.32 -10.21
N ILE A 81 15.19 0.18 -10.88
CA ILE A 81 15.09 0.46 -12.32
C ILE A 81 15.14 1.98 -12.52
N ASP A 82 16.30 2.46 -12.96
CA ASP A 82 16.54 3.83 -13.43
C ASP A 82 16.83 3.81 -14.94
N LYS A 83 15.83 3.44 -15.73
CA LYS A 83 15.99 3.29 -17.18
C LYS A 83 15.31 4.44 -17.91
N ILE A 84 16.13 5.31 -18.52
CA ILE A 84 15.66 6.27 -19.52
C ILE A 84 15.45 5.48 -20.82
N ILE A 85 14.20 5.36 -21.26
CA ILE A 85 13.88 4.84 -22.58
C ILE A 85 13.83 6.06 -23.51
N MET A 86 14.76 6.11 -24.46
CA MET A 86 14.89 7.17 -25.47
C MET A 86 14.30 6.70 -26.80
#